data_AF-A0AAV9KUQ3-F1
#
_entry.id   AF-A0AAV9KUQ3-F1
#
_cell.length_a   1.000
_cell.length_b   1.000
_cell.length_c   1.000
_cell.angle_alpha   90.00
_cell.angle_beta   90.00
_cell.angle_gamma   90.00
#
_symmetry.space_group_name_H-M   'P 1'
#
loop_
_entity.id
_entity.type
_entity.pdbx_description
1 polymer ?
#
loop_
_entity_poly.entity_id
_entity_poly.type
_entity_poly.pdbx_seq_one_letter_code
_entity_poly.pdbx_strand_id
1 'polypeptide(L)'
;MIERAIATVLTPLSVSNDALTARVEVCERARGADDAVTALKADLVGLHKDVDELMSTDLSMLFGSVNIPDVLSSDIPACSEVPPATTGKEVRADDSVTKPEAKTNVEQLGVTDEGVYDDLPYLDGAMVPIAVQASSRDVSMVGSSGAKDVDTPGIDTQTKGVVDMHTSPQA
;
A
#
# COMPACT_ATOMS: atom_id res chain seq x y z
N MET A 1 -9.19 -17.51 11.68
CA MET A 1 -8.27 -17.63 10.52
C MET A 1 -7.83 -16.27 10.01
N ILE A 2 -8.74 -15.30 9.87
CA ILE A 2 -8.45 -13.99 9.30
C ILE A 2 -7.48 -13.16 10.17
N GLU A 3 -7.70 -13.11 11.49
CA GLU A 3 -6.78 -12.40 12.42
C GLU A 3 -5.34 -12.92 12.32
N ARG A 4 -5.17 -14.24 12.27
CA ARG A 4 -3.85 -14.86 12.10
C ARG A 4 -3.20 -14.47 10.77
N ALA A 5 -3.98 -14.41 9.69
CA ALA A 5 -3.47 -13.98 8.39
C ALA A 5 -3.06 -12.50 8.40
N ILE A 6 -3.84 -11.63 9.06
CA ILE A 6 -3.52 -10.21 9.18
C ILE A 6 -2.25 -10.03 10.03
N ALA A 7 -2.14 -10.71 11.17
CA ALA A 7 -0.93 -10.68 12.00
C ALA A 7 0.32 -11.13 11.22
N THR A 8 0.21 -12.16 10.38
CA THR A 8 1.35 -12.62 9.56
C THR A 8 1.83 -11.60 8.52
N VAL A 9 0.98 -10.65 8.13
CA VAL A 9 1.33 -9.57 7.19
C VAL A 9 1.83 -8.33 7.93
N LEU A 10 1.25 -8.01 9.08
CA LEU A 10 1.62 -6.82 9.85
C LEU A 10 2.94 -6.95 10.62
N THR A 11 3.30 -8.16 11.08
CA THR A 11 4.59 -8.35 11.78
C THR A 11 5.81 -8.05 10.88
N PRO A 12 5.91 -8.58 9.64
CA PRO A 12 6.99 -8.19 8.74
C PRO A 12 7.02 -6.69 8.41
N LEU A 13 5.86 -6.04 8.36
CA LEU A 13 5.76 -4.60 8.08
C LEU A 13 6.33 -3.77 9.22
N SER A 14 5.98 -4.09 10.47
CA SER A 14 6.55 -3.45 11.67
C SER A 14 8.07 -3.60 11.72
N VAL A 15 8.60 -4.81 11.49
CA VAL A 15 10.07 -5.04 11.42
C VAL A 15 10.73 -4.21 10.32
N SER A 16 10.07 -4.07 9.17
CA SER A 16 10.59 -3.26 8.06
C SER A 16 10.63 -1.76 8.40
N ASN A 17 9.64 -1.26 9.15
CA ASN A 17 9.59 0.12 9.63
C ASN A 17 10.71 0.40 10.65
N ASP A 18 11.00 -0.53 11.56
CA ASP A 18 12.11 -0.42 12.50
C ASP A 18 13.46 -0.33 11.77
N ALA A 19 13.66 -1.23 10.80
CA ALA A 19 14.87 -1.24 9.99
C ALA A 19 15.01 0.06 9.17
N LEU A 20 13.91 0.58 8.62
CA LEU A 20 13.90 1.84 7.88
C LEU A 20 14.22 3.03 8.79
N THR A 21 13.65 3.06 10.00
CA THR A 21 13.95 4.06 11.03
C THR A 21 15.44 4.08 11.36
N ALA A 22 16.04 2.91 11.62
CA ALA A 22 17.47 2.80 11.89
C ALA A 22 18.33 3.31 10.72
N ARG A 23 17.93 3.02 9.47
CA ARG A 23 18.63 3.53 8.28
C ARG A 23 18.51 5.04 8.14
N VAL A 24 17.35 5.62 8.41
CA VAL A 24 17.15 7.08 8.39
C VAL A 24 18.02 7.76 9.45
N GLU A 25 18.14 7.20 10.65
CA GLU A 25 19.03 7.74 11.69
C GLU A 25 20.52 7.66 11.30
N VAL A 26 20.94 6.61 10.59
CA VAL A 26 22.30 6.51 10.04
C VAL A 26 22.52 7.58 8.96
N CYS A 27 21.56 7.79 8.07
CA CYS A 27 21.62 8.83 7.04
C CYS A 27 21.67 10.25 7.64
N GLU A 28 20.87 10.52 8.66
CA GLU A 28 20.86 11.79 9.41
C GLU A 28 22.22 12.07 10.04
N ARG A 29 22.87 11.05 10.62
CA ARG A 29 24.23 11.17 11.17
C ARG A 29 25.30 11.43 10.12
N ALA A 30 25.18 10.82 8.94
CA ALA A 30 26.16 10.95 7.87
C ALA A 30 26.05 12.28 7.11
N ARG A 31 24.83 12.77 6.87
CA ARG A 31 24.57 13.96 6.04
C ARG A 31 24.22 15.21 6.84
N GLY A 32 23.99 15.07 8.15
CA GLY A 32 23.41 16.11 8.99
C GLY A 32 21.89 16.10 8.92
N ALA A 33 21.27 16.93 9.76
CA ALA A 33 19.83 17.15 9.74
C ALA A 33 19.45 17.98 8.50
N ASP A 34 18.83 17.32 7.53
CA ASP A 34 18.20 17.93 6.36
C ASP A 34 16.67 17.95 6.58
N ASP A 35 15.99 18.95 6.05
CA ASP A 35 14.53 19.10 6.19
C ASP A 35 13.80 17.87 5.64
N ALA A 36 14.32 17.29 4.55
CA ALA A 36 13.77 16.08 3.94
C ALA A 36 13.92 14.84 4.84
N VAL A 37 15.07 14.68 5.51
CA VAL A 37 15.31 13.55 6.44
C VAL A 37 14.44 13.69 7.68
N THR A 38 14.26 14.91 8.16
CA THR A 38 13.40 15.23 9.31
C THR A 38 11.93 14.95 8.98
N ALA A 39 11.45 15.37 7.80
CA ALA A 39 10.10 15.08 7.33
C ALA A 39 9.86 13.58 7.18
N LEU A 40 10.79 12.85 6.54
CA LEU A 40 10.70 11.39 6.40
C LEU A 40 10.66 10.68 7.76
N LYS A 41 11.42 11.15 8.74
CA LYS A 41 11.40 10.62 10.11
C LYS A 41 10.06 10.85 10.79
N ALA A 42 9.45 12.03 10.62
CA ALA A 42 8.11 12.31 11.12
C ALA A 42 7.05 11.39 10.47
N ASP A 43 7.14 11.18 9.16
CA ASP A 43 6.26 10.27 8.44
C ASP A 43 6.41 8.81 8.92
N LEU A 44 7.64 8.36 9.21
CA LEU A 44 7.88 7.03 9.78
C LEU A 44 7.29 6.87 11.18
N VAL A 45 7.36 7.91 12.02
CA VAL A 45 6.71 7.91 13.34
C VAL A 45 5.19 7.81 13.20
N GLY A 46 4.61 8.54 12.23
CA GLY A 46 3.19 8.43 11.89
C GLY A 46 2.81 7.01 11.44
N LEU A 47 3.57 6.45 10.50
CA LEU A 47 3.34 5.11 9.98
C LEU A 47 3.46 4.02 11.08
N HIS A 48 4.44 4.15 11.97
CA HIS A 48 4.59 3.22 13.10
C HIS A 48 3.35 3.25 14.00
N LYS A 49 2.85 4.46 14.31
CA LYS A 49 1.62 4.63 15.08
C LYS A 49 0.41 4.01 14.38
N ASP A 50 0.27 4.21 13.07
CA ASP A 50 -0.86 3.64 12.31
C ASP A 50 -0.80 2.11 12.28
N VAL A 51 0.40 1.52 12.15
CA VAL A 51 0.59 0.07 12.22
C VAL A 51 0.27 -0.47 13.61
N ASP A 52 0.68 0.23 14.67
CA ASP A 52 0.37 -0.15 16.06
C ASP A 52 -1.14 -0.04 16.34
N GLU A 53 -1.79 1.02 15.87
CA GLU A 53 -3.24 1.20 15.98
C GLU A 53 -3.99 0.10 15.23
N LEU A 54 -3.51 -0.28 14.04
CA LEU A 54 -4.07 -1.38 13.26
C LEU A 54 -3.88 -2.74 13.96
N MET A 55 -2.73 -2.97 14.60
CA MET A 55 -2.47 -4.18 15.39
C MET A 55 -3.26 -4.24 16.70
N SER A 56 -3.49 -3.08 17.32
CA SER A 56 -4.23 -2.96 18.57
C SER A 56 -5.75 -2.95 18.37
N THR A 57 -6.22 -2.61 17.17
CA THR A 57 -7.64 -2.66 16.84
C THR A 57 -8.08 -4.12 16.86
N ASP A 58 -9.01 -4.42 17.76
CA ASP A 58 -9.63 -5.73 17.79
C ASP A 58 -10.38 -5.94 16.47
N LEU A 59 -9.78 -6.71 15.57
CA LEU A 59 -10.34 -7.01 14.26
C LEU A 59 -11.68 -7.75 14.38
N SER A 60 -12.00 -8.32 15.55
CA SER A 60 -13.32 -8.86 15.85
C SER A 60 -14.43 -7.79 15.79
N MET A 61 -14.11 -6.53 16.08
CA MET A 61 -15.04 -5.41 15.90
C MET A 61 -15.29 -5.10 14.43
N LEU A 62 -14.28 -5.22 13.57
CA LEU A 62 -14.40 -4.93 12.13
C LEU A 62 -15.31 -5.91 11.41
N PHE A 63 -15.25 -7.19 11.79
CA PHE A 63 -16.14 -8.20 11.21
C PHE A 63 -17.58 -8.09 11.71
N GLY A 64 -17.82 -7.27 12.73
CA GLY A 64 -19.01 -7.35 13.52
C GLY A 64 -19.09 -8.74 14.15
N SER A 65 -19.38 -8.81 15.44
CA SER A 65 -20.21 -9.92 15.86
C SER A 65 -21.52 -9.79 15.08
N VAL A 66 -21.59 -10.34 13.87
CA VAL A 66 -22.84 -10.85 13.33
C VAL A 66 -23.19 -11.97 14.30
N ASN A 67 -23.74 -11.55 15.44
CA ASN A 67 -24.59 -12.35 16.27
C ASN A 67 -25.71 -12.69 15.30
N ILE A 68 -25.53 -13.77 14.52
CA ILE A 68 -26.64 -14.43 13.88
C ILE A 68 -27.51 -14.77 15.08
N PRO A 69 -28.61 -14.03 15.32
CA PRO A 69 -29.39 -14.29 16.50
C PRO A 69 -29.88 -15.73 16.32
N ASP A 70 -29.78 -16.52 17.37
CA ASP A 70 -30.05 -17.96 17.41
C ASP A 70 -31.56 -18.25 17.26
N VAL A 71 -32.22 -17.59 16.30
CA VAL A 71 -33.67 -17.62 16.02
C VAL A 71 -34.02 -18.80 15.10
N LEU A 72 -33.11 -19.74 14.86
CA LEU A 72 -33.41 -21.02 14.23
C LEU A 72 -33.89 -22.08 15.23
N SER A 73 -34.55 -21.67 16.32
CA SER A 73 -35.41 -22.57 17.08
C SER A 73 -36.86 -22.37 16.65
N SER A 74 -37.41 -23.40 15.98
CA SER A 74 -38.84 -23.68 15.81
C SER A 74 -39.61 -22.91 14.74
N ASP A 75 -39.37 -23.26 13.47
CA ASP A 75 -40.40 -23.86 12.62
C ASP A 75 -39.86 -24.03 11.19
N ILE A 76 -39.31 -25.22 10.92
CA ILE A 76 -39.07 -25.67 9.54
C ILE A 76 -40.40 -26.29 9.07
N PRO A 77 -41.17 -25.66 8.17
CA PRO A 77 -42.22 -26.37 7.47
C PRO A 77 -41.55 -27.41 6.58
N ALA A 78 -41.71 -28.67 6.95
CA ALA A 78 -41.31 -29.79 6.11
C ALA A 78 -42.00 -29.66 4.76
N CYS A 79 -41.25 -29.37 3.68
CA CYS A 79 -41.54 -29.79 2.30
C CYS A 79 -40.48 -29.24 1.33
N SER A 80 -39.40 -29.98 1.08
CA SER A 80 -38.98 -30.24 -0.31
C SER A 80 -37.98 -31.38 -0.35
N GLU A 81 -38.53 -32.56 -0.66
CA GLU A 81 -37.81 -33.75 -1.06
C GLU A 81 -37.18 -33.50 -2.44
N VAL A 82 -35.88 -33.16 -2.44
CA VAL A 82 -35.07 -33.09 -3.66
C VAL A 82 -34.36 -34.43 -3.81
N PRO A 83 -34.48 -35.13 -4.95
CA PRO A 83 -33.89 -36.45 -5.11
C PRO A 83 -32.36 -36.35 -5.21
N PRO A 84 -31.62 -37.31 -4.64
CA PRO A 84 -30.17 -37.33 -4.68
C PRO A 84 -29.70 -37.69 -6.10
N ALA A 85 -29.18 -36.69 -6.82
CA ALA A 85 -28.46 -36.93 -8.07
C ALA A 85 -26.99 -37.24 -7.76
N THR A 86 -26.72 -38.54 -7.70
CA THR A 86 -25.41 -39.17 -7.70
C THR A 86 -24.62 -38.81 -8.98
N THR A 87 -23.29 -38.72 -8.86
CA THR A 87 -22.28 -39.30 -9.78
C THR A 87 -21.23 -38.31 -10.30
N GLY A 88 -20.06 -38.33 -9.63
CA GLY A 88 -18.75 -38.54 -10.25
C GLY A 88 -18.09 -37.38 -10.99
N LYS A 89 -16.96 -36.89 -10.46
CA LYS A 89 -15.63 -37.17 -11.03
C LYS A 89 -14.51 -36.64 -10.12
N GLU A 90 -13.73 -37.58 -9.63
CA GLU A 90 -12.44 -37.38 -8.98
C GLU A 90 -11.42 -36.84 -9.99
N VAL A 91 -10.81 -35.68 -9.70
CA VAL A 91 -9.57 -35.24 -10.34
C VAL A 91 -8.57 -34.95 -9.24
N ARG A 92 -7.72 -35.95 -9.02
CA ARG A 92 -6.50 -35.88 -8.24
C ARG A 92 -5.48 -35.04 -9.04
N ALA A 93 -5.19 -33.84 -8.58
CA ALA A 93 -3.96 -33.14 -8.95
C ALA A 93 -3.05 -33.19 -7.73
N ASP A 94 -2.10 -34.13 -7.81
CA ASP A 94 -0.89 -34.18 -7.02
C ASP A 94 -0.09 -32.92 -7.39
N ASP A 95 0.10 -31.98 -6.47
CA ASP A 95 1.19 -31.03 -6.62
C ASP A 95 1.87 -30.74 -5.29
N SER A 96 3.18 -30.82 -5.38
CA SER A 96 4.09 -31.22 -4.34
C SER A 96 4.38 -30.11 -3.34
N VAL A 97 4.38 -30.50 -2.06
CA VAL A 97 4.96 -29.74 -0.96
C VAL A 97 6.45 -29.59 -1.22
N THR A 98 6.87 -28.47 -1.82
CA THR A 98 8.26 -28.05 -1.79
C THR A 98 8.47 -27.16 -0.58
N LYS A 99 9.09 -27.76 0.43
CA LYS A 99 9.53 -27.14 1.68
C LYS A 99 10.77 -26.27 1.37
N PRO A 100 10.75 -24.94 1.49
CA PRO A 100 11.99 -24.17 1.45
C PRO A 100 12.63 -24.20 2.84
N GLU A 101 13.49 -25.19 3.07
CA GLU A 101 14.50 -25.10 4.13
C GLU A 101 15.69 -24.31 3.58
N ALA A 102 15.62 -22.98 3.64
CA ALA A 102 16.78 -22.12 3.45
C ALA A 102 17.20 -21.55 4.81
N LYS A 103 18.12 -22.27 5.48
CA LYS A 103 19.00 -21.70 6.50
C LYS A 103 19.95 -20.74 5.80
N THR A 104 19.60 -19.46 5.69
CA THR A 104 20.58 -18.42 5.38
C THR A 104 21.29 -18.04 6.67
N ASN A 105 22.53 -18.54 6.76
CA ASN A 105 23.59 -18.13 7.65
C ASN A 105 23.75 -16.60 7.62
N VAL A 106 23.31 -15.93 8.69
CA VAL A 106 23.60 -14.52 8.96
C VAL A 106 24.81 -14.47 9.88
N GLU A 107 25.97 -14.86 9.37
CA GLU A 107 27.24 -14.52 9.98
C GLU A 107 28.17 -13.92 8.94
N GLN A 108 28.67 -12.73 9.29
CA GLN A 108 29.85 -12.06 8.77
C GLN A 108 29.70 -11.29 7.44
N LEU A 109 29.05 -10.13 7.53
CA LEU A 109 29.45 -8.96 6.73
C LEU A 109 30.28 -8.03 7.61
N GLY A 110 31.49 -8.49 7.93
CA GLY A 110 32.60 -7.63 8.32
C GLY A 110 33.65 -7.71 7.21
N VAL A 111 34.37 -6.61 7.02
CA VAL A 111 35.46 -6.36 6.04
C VAL A 111 35.01 -5.49 4.85
N THR A 112 35.11 -4.17 5.10
CA THR A 112 35.70 -3.11 4.26
C THR A 112 35.94 -3.40 2.79
N ASP A 113 35.35 -2.57 1.91
CA ASP A 113 36.07 -2.08 0.74
C ASP A 113 35.68 -0.62 0.43
N GLU A 114 36.53 0.26 0.92
CA GLU A 114 36.55 1.70 0.70
C GLU A 114 37.34 1.90 -0.61
N GLY A 115 36.68 1.76 -1.78
CA GLY A 115 37.41 1.86 -3.04
C GLY A 115 36.71 1.59 -4.38
N VAL A 116 35.39 1.38 -4.46
CA VAL A 116 34.72 1.07 -5.75
C VAL A 116 33.53 1.99 -5.99
N TYR A 117 33.76 3.30 -6.10
CA TYR A 117 32.69 4.26 -6.47
C TYR A 117 33.15 5.40 -7.39
N ASP A 118 34.22 5.20 -8.17
CA ASP A 118 34.70 6.20 -9.13
C ASP A 118 34.29 5.94 -10.60
N ASP A 119 33.54 4.86 -10.89
CA ASP A 119 33.20 4.42 -12.26
C ASP A 119 31.69 4.35 -12.56
N LEU A 120 30.90 5.32 -12.06
CA LEU A 120 29.48 5.47 -12.45
C LEU A 120 29.14 6.76 -13.24
N PRO A 121 29.88 7.19 -14.28
CA PRO A 121 29.40 8.27 -15.16
C PRO A 121 28.41 7.79 -16.24
N TYR A 122 27.84 6.58 -16.15
CA TYR A 122 27.05 5.99 -17.24
C TYR A 122 25.66 5.41 -16.85
N LEU A 123 25.02 5.99 -15.83
CA LEU A 123 23.61 5.71 -15.51
C LEU A 123 22.68 6.90 -15.85
N ASP A 124 23.04 7.71 -16.85
CA ASP A 124 22.24 8.84 -17.36
C ASP A 124 21.46 8.50 -18.65
N GLY A 125 21.53 7.25 -19.13
CA GLY A 125 21.01 6.88 -20.46
C GLY A 125 19.90 5.84 -20.51
N ALA A 126 19.53 5.22 -19.38
CA ALA A 126 18.60 4.08 -19.36
C ALA A 126 17.37 4.32 -18.50
N MET A 127 16.86 5.55 -18.49
CA MET A 127 15.52 5.83 -18.01
C MET A 127 14.54 5.58 -19.17
N VAL A 128 14.25 4.29 -19.43
CA VAL A 128 13.16 3.91 -20.33
C VAL A 128 11.87 4.43 -19.71
N PRO A 129 11.04 5.22 -20.43
CA PRO A 129 9.76 5.66 -19.89
C PRO A 129 8.89 4.42 -19.73
N ILE A 130 8.57 4.06 -18.47
CA ILE A 130 7.46 3.17 -18.15
C ILE A 130 6.18 3.99 -18.39
N ALA A 131 5.88 4.21 -19.66
CA ALA A 131 4.61 4.72 -20.12
C ALA A 131 3.62 3.55 -20.16
N VAL A 132 2.69 3.56 -19.20
CA VAL A 132 1.29 3.20 -19.39
C VAL A 132 1.04 1.95 -20.25
N GLN A 133 1.09 0.77 -19.64
CA GLN A 133 0.41 -0.40 -20.22
C GLN A 133 -0.10 -1.38 -19.15
N ALA A 134 -1.00 -0.91 -18.30
CA ALA A 134 -1.92 -1.80 -17.59
C ALA A 134 -3.35 -1.24 -17.67
N SER A 135 -3.95 -1.45 -18.84
CA SER A 135 -5.29 -2.02 -18.95
C SER A 135 -6.41 -1.31 -18.17
N SER A 136 -6.80 -0.13 -18.65
CA SER A 136 -8.20 0.29 -18.62
C SER A 136 -9.02 -0.69 -19.46
N ARG A 137 -9.65 -1.68 -18.82
CA ARG A 137 -10.73 -2.42 -19.48
C ARG A 137 -11.96 -1.51 -19.50
N ASP A 138 -12.17 -0.94 -20.68
CA ASP A 138 -13.43 -0.38 -21.14
C ASP A 138 -14.59 -1.34 -20.86
N VAL A 139 -15.44 -0.98 -19.91
CA VAL A 139 -16.87 -1.31 -19.97
C VAL A 139 -17.58 -0.01 -20.29
N SER A 140 -17.59 0.30 -21.58
CA SER A 140 -18.49 1.30 -22.17
C SER A 140 -19.91 0.75 -22.08
N MET A 141 -20.71 1.25 -21.13
CA MET A 141 -22.16 1.24 -21.27
C MET A 141 -22.57 2.53 -21.96
N VAL A 142 -22.85 2.41 -23.26
CA VAL A 142 -23.68 3.32 -24.04
C VAL A 142 -25.02 3.50 -23.30
N GLY A 143 -25.18 4.66 -22.69
CA GLY A 143 -26.43 5.15 -22.12
C GLY A 143 -26.63 6.59 -22.57
N SER A 144 -26.89 6.77 -23.86
CA SER A 144 -27.32 8.05 -24.42
C SER A 144 -28.75 8.34 -23.99
N SER A 145 -28.97 9.44 -23.26
CA SER A 145 -30.21 10.20 -23.37
C SER A 145 -29.97 11.65 -22.97
N GLY A 146 -30.12 12.55 -23.93
CA GLY A 146 -29.80 13.96 -23.82
C GLY A 146 -30.68 14.76 -22.87
N ALA A 147 -30.13 15.88 -22.42
CA ALA A 147 -30.87 17.03 -21.92
C ALA A 147 -30.10 18.30 -22.34
N LYS A 148 -30.87 19.30 -22.73
CA LYS A 148 -30.50 20.38 -23.64
C LYS A 148 -29.66 21.49 -23.00
N ASP A 149 -28.90 22.15 -23.87
CA ASP A 149 -28.25 23.45 -23.72
C ASP A 149 -28.95 24.39 -22.74
N VAL A 150 -28.19 24.82 -21.74
CA VAL A 150 -28.33 26.16 -21.16
C VAL A 150 -26.94 26.79 -21.20
N ASP A 151 -26.75 27.67 -22.18
CA ASP A 151 -25.68 28.65 -22.23
C ASP A 151 -25.60 29.40 -20.90
N THR A 152 -24.42 29.43 -20.29
CA THR A 152 -24.08 30.53 -19.39
C THR A 152 -22.71 31.12 -19.78
N PRO A 153 -22.67 32.40 -20.17
CA PRO A 153 -21.47 33.09 -20.66
C PRO A 153 -20.33 33.17 -19.64
N GLY A 154 -19.10 33.07 -20.14
CA GLY A 154 -17.87 33.13 -19.36
C GLY A 154 -17.63 34.48 -18.68
N ILE A 155 -16.87 34.42 -17.58
CA ILE A 155 -16.30 35.61 -16.96
C ILE A 155 -14.78 35.43 -16.97
N ASP A 156 -14.18 36.14 -17.92
CA ASP A 156 -12.75 36.34 -18.06
C ASP A 156 -12.34 37.41 -17.02
N THR A 157 -11.57 37.04 -16.00
CA THR A 157 -10.97 37.99 -15.06
C THR A 157 -9.46 37.89 -15.14
N GLN A 158 -8.91 38.63 -16.09
CA GLN A 158 -7.53 39.05 -16.09
C GLN A 158 -7.29 40.21 -15.10
N THR A 159 -6.01 40.28 -14.70
CA THR A 159 -5.20 41.48 -14.40
C THR A 159 -4.95 41.94 -12.95
N LYS A 160 -3.66 41.76 -12.58
CA LYS A 160 -2.70 42.85 -12.25
C LYS A 160 -2.64 43.28 -10.79
N GLY A 161 -1.59 42.79 -10.11
CA GLY A 161 -1.04 43.37 -8.90
C GLY A 161 0.49 43.23 -8.90
N VAL A 162 1.16 44.22 -9.49
CA VAL A 162 2.59 44.50 -9.29
C VAL A 162 2.74 45.13 -7.91
N VAL A 163 3.60 44.59 -7.06
CA VAL A 163 4.24 45.35 -5.97
C VAL A 163 5.73 45.03 -6.00
N ASP A 164 6.47 45.89 -6.69
CA ASP A 164 7.86 46.17 -6.38
C ASP A 164 7.92 46.78 -4.97
N MET A 165 8.67 46.17 -4.07
CA MET A 165 9.15 46.86 -2.88
C MET A 165 10.68 46.90 -2.88
N HIS A 166 11.13 48.11 -3.17
CA HIS A 166 12.48 48.62 -3.16
C HIS A 166 13.25 48.32 -1.85
N THR A 167 14.47 47.86 -2.05
CA THR A 167 15.74 48.16 -1.36
C THR A 167 15.72 49.07 -0.10
N SER A 168 16.42 48.61 0.95
CA SER A 168 17.26 49.48 1.78
C SER A 168 18.49 48.71 2.29
N PRO A 169 19.72 49.19 2.05
CA PRO A 169 20.90 48.73 2.76
C PRO A 169 21.06 49.55 4.06
N GLN A 170 21.23 48.88 5.19
CA GLN A 170 21.72 49.50 6.42
C GLN A 170 23.25 49.40 6.47
N ALA A 171 23.83 50.51 6.92
CA ALA A 171 25.25 50.86 6.93
C ALA A 171 26.12 50.00 7.86
#